data_AF-A0A6V8E7A2-F1
#
_entry.id   AF-A0A6V8E7A2-F1
#
_cell.length_a   1.000
_cell.length_b   1.000
_cell.length_c   1.000
_cell.angle_alpha   90.00
_cell.angle_beta   90.00
_cell.angle_gamma   90.00
#
_symmetry.space_group_name_H-M   'P 1'
#
loop_
_entity.id
_entity.type
_entity.pdbx_description
1 polymer ?
#
loop_
_entity_poly.entity_id
_entity_poly.type
_entity_poly.pdbx_seq_one_letter_code
_entity_poly.pdbx_strand_id
1 'polypeptide(L)'
;LAHAVMTWLGLHRGRPHTLVLVWSVAALVLAWRFGMESAWGVTLTFGSALLIVGATRRALQAREENDHDASHQALPGRLLTLHLGMMTALFIVMALGPQRSSVLTGQETLIGSGMNTNILTAMGVGSLVLYMQRLRHVDALLPPTTAAIGLLIGMALAGQSVDAGGVQTTALAMFVFVGAYLAFQGDVRSGLRALAAKEERQAEFAAKRERVQSLTSSISTDGSTSVSLKQLDAQLLTLSERQKKRSKRTETSGEDDLLVGDIHYRPVVLLLFLVVAFVGSMWFAYSTPRALLALAFSAGFSVILVGLTRLRADGIGLRLPDFIGVELPILVAMCGMVLVHISGRMTTGLLSDDAQHLAVLTITLVLLAGMGLMGRNDLGLRIPSALEAVLGLLVIDRVVCVLLGGEVPLPFAADPFASSMTEWTLPLFGVEAVLLGAVLMYDWVEGERLRRKLEDHRGAFGRSTWVVGAAVLSLGPASAMAVLFALRRCLAWQQPAVAMTTMLLAPFVVQSWVVWLLSPLSSLLTPANVAAAFGFVALAWTVALVARRNGLWLSSALWSTHGLLIPAAVLNQSL
;
A
#
# COMPACT_ATOMS: atom_id res chain seq x y z
N LEU A 1 -17.30 38.39 -9.36
CA LEU A 1 -17.37 38.22 -10.83
C LEU A 1 -16.74 39.37 -11.60
N ALA A 2 -17.18 40.62 -11.45
CA ALA A 2 -16.60 41.77 -12.19
C ALA A 2 -15.07 41.87 -12.09
N HIS A 3 -14.50 41.70 -10.89
CA HIS A 3 -13.04 41.67 -10.70
C HIS A 3 -12.36 40.49 -11.42
N ALA A 4 -12.99 39.30 -11.43
CA ALA A 4 -12.47 38.13 -12.15
C ALA A 4 -12.42 38.36 -13.67
N VAL A 5 -13.44 39.04 -14.21
CA VAL A 5 -13.48 39.45 -15.62
C VAL A 5 -12.38 40.48 -15.91
N MET A 6 -12.23 41.51 -15.08
CA MET A 6 -11.16 42.51 -15.26
C MET A 6 -9.75 41.91 -15.19
N THR A 7 -9.52 40.93 -14.30
CA THR A 7 -8.25 40.20 -14.26
C THR A 7 -8.03 39.29 -15.46
N TRP A 8 -9.10 38.73 -16.02
CA TRP A 8 -9.01 37.90 -17.23
C TRP A 8 -8.70 38.75 -18.48
N LEU A 9 -9.26 39.96 -18.54
CA LEU A 9 -9.00 40.95 -19.58
C LEU A 9 -7.64 41.67 -19.44
N GLY A 10 -6.86 41.36 -18.40
CA GLY A 10 -5.55 41.99 -18.16
C GLY A 10 -5.62 43.44 -17.65
N LEU A 11 -6.82 43.94 -17.32
CA LEU A 11 -7.04 45.32 -16.86
C LEU A 11 -6.76 45.51 -15.36
N HIS A 12 -6.59 44.43 -14.61
CA HIS A 12 -6.39 44.47 -13.17
C HIS A 12 -5.09 43.77 -12.75
N ARG A 13 -4.17 44.52 -12.12
CA ARG A 13 -2.85 44.04 -11.64
C ARG A 13 -2.81 43.61 -10.17
N GLY A 14 -3.95 43.63 -9.47
CA GLY A 14 -4.04 43.26 -8.05
C GLY A 14 -3.77 41.77 -7.79
N ARG A 15 -3.52 41.42 -6.52
CA ARG A 15 -3.35 40.03 -6.07
C ARG A 15 -4.71 39.31 -6.06
N PRO A 16 -4.98 38.36 -6.97
CA PRO A 16 -6.30 37.72 -7.06
C PRO A 16 -6.64 36.88 -5.82
N HIS A 17 -5.63 36.38 -5.11
CA HIS A 17 -5.79 35.53 -3.94
C HIS A 17 -6.53 36.20 -2.77
N THR A 18 -6.19 37.44 -2.43
CA THR A 18 -6.79 38.14 -1.27
C THR A 18 -8.26 38.44 -1.50
N LEU A 19 -8.62 38.82 -2.73
CA LEU A 19 -10.01 39.06 -3.11
C LEU A 19 -10.85 37.78 -3.05
N VAL A 20 -10.32 36.66 -3.57
CA VAL A 20 -11.02 35.37 -3.47
C VAL A 20 -11.19 34.97 -2.01
N LEU A 21 -10.16 35.14 -1.17
CA LEU A 21 -10.23 34.76 0.24
C LEU A 21 -11.29 35.58 1.00
N VAL A 22 -11.30 36.91 0.85
CA VAL A 22 -12.31 37.77 1.50
C VAL A 22 -13.71 37.42 1.02
N TRP A 23 -13.89 37.21 -0.29
CA TRP A 23 -15.17 36.80 -0.86
C TRP A 23 -15.62 35.42 -0.35
N SER A 24 -14.70 34.44 -0.28
CA SER A 24 -14.98 33.10 0.22
C SER A 24 -15.43 33.12 1.68
N VAL A 25 -14.77 33.91 2.55
CA VAL A 25 -15.18 34.07 3.95
C VAL A 25 -16.58 34.69 4.04
N ALA A 26 -16.84 35.75 3.27
CA ALA A 26 -18.15 36.38 3.25
C ALA A 26 -19.25 35.42 2.75
N ALA A 27 -18.99 34.69 1.67
CA ALA A 27 -19.90 33.68 1.13
C ALA A 27 -20.17 32.55 2.12
N LEU A 28 -19.17 32.12 2.89
CA LEU A 28 -19.34 31.08 3.92
C LEU A 28 -20.23 31.55 5.06
N VAL A 29 -20.01 32.78 5.55
CA VAL A 29 -20.84 33.38 6.61
C VAL A 29 -22.29 33.54 6.14
N LEU A 30 -22.49 33.98 4.90
CA LEU A 30 -23.83 34.12 4.32
C LEU A 30 -24.49 32.75 4.08
N ALA A 31 -23.75 31.76 3.58
CA ALA A 31 -24.25 30.40 3.40
C ALA A 31 -24.64 29.75 4.74
N TRP A 32 -23.86 29.96 5.80
CA TRP A 32 -24.19 29.48 7.14
C TRP A 32 -25.51 30.09 7.63
N ARG A 33 -25.64 31.42 7.55
CA ARG A 33 -26.76 32.17 8.14
C ARG A 33 -28.05 32.10 7.32
N PHE A 34 -27.97 32.13 6.00
CA PHE A 34 -29.12 32.29 5.09
C PHE A 34 -29.32 31.12 4.12
N GLY A 35 -28.30 30.26 3.91
CA GLY A 35 -28.36 29.16 2.95
C GLY A 35 -27.99 29.55 1.52
N MET A 36 -28.55 28.82 0.54
CA MET A 36 -28.22 28.91 -0.89
C MET A 36 -26.78 28.53 -1.24
N GLU A 37 -26.28 27.46 -0.65
CA GLU A 37 -24.93 26.92 -0.84
C GLU A 37 -24.60 26.76 -2.33
N SER A 38 -25.56 26.31 -3.14
CA SER A 38 -25.41 26.18 -4.59
C SER A 38 -25.18 27.51 -5.31
N ALA A 39 -25.87 28.60 -4.93
CA ALA A 39 -25.69 29.91 -5.55
C ALA A 39 -24.29 30.47 -5.28
N TRP A 40 -23.81 30.31 -4.05
CA TRP A 40 -22.43 30.64 -3.67
C TRP A 40 -21.42 29.72 -4.39
N GLY A 41 -21.72 28.43 -4.51
CA GLY A 41 -20.90 27.47 -5.24
C GLY A 41 -20.76 27.81 -6.74
N VAL A 42 -21.85 28.21 -7.40
CA VAL A 42 -21.86 28.62 -8.82
C VAL A 42 -21.01 29.87 -9.03
N THR A 43 -21.24 30.90 -8.23
CA THR A 43 -20.50 32.17 -8.34
C THR A 43 -19.01 31.99 -8.05
N LEU A 44 -18.66 31.14 -7.08
CA LEU A 44 -17.29 30.75 -6.79
C LEU A 44 -16.66 30.00 -7.95
N THR A 45 -17.30 28.95 -8.46
CA THR A 45 -16.75 28.08 -9.51
C THR A 45 -16.49 28.85 -10.79
N PHE A 46 -17.45 29.68 -11.20
CA PHE A 46 -17.28 30.51 -12.40
C PHE A 46 -16.21 31.59 -12.19
N GLY A 47 -16.24 32.29 -11.05
CA GLY A 47 -15.23 33.31 -10.72
C GLY A 47 -13.81 32.76 -10.66
N SER A 48 -13.62 31.63 -9.97
CA SER A 48 -12.35 30.92 -9.87
C SER A 48 -11.87 30.40 -11.23
N ALA A 49 -12.78 29.90 -12.08
CA ALA A 49 -12.41 29.44 -13.42
C ALA A 49 -11.80 30.56 -14.27
N LEU A 50 -12.44 31.74 -14.31
CA LEU A 50 -11.90 32.91 -15.02
C LEU A 50 -10.54 33.35 -14.44
N LEU A 51 -10.42 33.39 -13.11
CA LEU A 51 -9.19 33.78 -12.44
C LEU A 51 -8.03 32.82 -12.75
N ILE A 52 -8.29 31.51 -12.74
CA ILE A 52 -7.30 30.48 -13.01
C ILE A 52 -6.86 30.54 -14.48
N VAL A 53 -7.80 30.75 -15.43
CA VAL A 53 -7.46 30.97 -16.85
C VAL A 53 -6.57 32.20 -17.02
N GLY A 54 -6.96 33.34 -16.43
CA GLY A 54 -6.20 34.59 -16.50
C GLY A 54 -4.83 34.50 -15.81
N ALA A 55 -4.72 33.75 -14.71
CA ALA A 55 -3.45 33.49 -14.02
C ALA A 55 -2.53 32.60 -14.86
N THR A 56 -3.08 31.56 -15.50
CA THR A 56 -2.29 30.64 -16.36
C THR A 56 -1.70 31.38 -17.56
N ARG A 57 -2.48 32.26 -18.21
CA ARG A 57 -1.98 33.08 -19.33
C ARG A 57 -0.83 33.99 -18.90
N ARG A 58 -0.96 34.68 -17.75
CA ARG A 58 0.10 35.53 -17.20
C ARG A 58 1.35 34.75 -16.80
N ALA A 59 1.18 33.56 -16.23
CA ALA A 59 2.32 32.71 -15.88
C ALA A 59 3.10 32.23 -17.11
N LEU A 60 2.42 32.01 -18.25
CA LEU A 60 3.08 31.70 -19.53
C LEU A 60 3.85 32.92 -20.07
N GLN A 61 3.23 34.10 -20.08
CA GLN A 61 3.87 35.34 -20.52
C GLN A 61 5.11 35.70 -19.68
N ALA A 62 4.99 35.62 -18.35
CA ALA A 62 6.12 35.89 -17.44
C ALA A 62 7.28 34.89 -17.63
N ARG A 63 7.00 33.65 -18.06
CA ARG A 63 8.03 32.68 -18.42
C ARG A 63 8.74 33.02 -19.73
N GLU A 64 8.03 33.56 -20.71
CA GLU A 64 8.62 34.06 -21.96
C GLU A 64 9.51 35.28 -21.71
N GLU A 65 9.16 36.12 -20.73
CA GLU A 65 9.90 37.31 -20.34
C GLU A 65 11.07 37.04 -19.35
N ASN A 66 11.34 35.77 -18.99
CA ASN A 66 12.33 35.36 -17.97
C ASN A 66 12.13 36.03 -16.58
N ASP A 67 10.93 36.51 -16.26
CA ASP A 67 10.60 37.03 -14.94
C ASP A 67 10.14 35.88 -14.02
N HIS A 68 11.12 35.26 -13.36
CA HIS A 68 10.88 34.14 -12.45
C HIS A 68 10.00 34.52 -11.25
N ASP A 69 10.10 35.73 -10.73
CA ASP A 69 9.32 36.18 -9.57
C ASP A 69 7.84 36.40 -9.93
N ALA A 70 7.55 37.04 -11.07
CA ALA A 70 6.19 37.17 -11.56
C ALA A 70 5.56 35.82 -11.93
N SER A 71 6.36 34.89 -12.47
CA SER A 71 5.90 33.54 -12.82
C SER A 71 5.51 32.72 -11.57
N HIS A 72 6.28 32.81 -10.48
CA HIS A 72 5.99 32.13 -9.22
C HIS A 72 4.77 32.74 -8.50
N GLN A 73 4.57 34.05 -8.61
CA GLN A 73 3.43 34.74 -8.01
C GLN A 73 2.10 34.46 -8.74
N ALA A 74 2.14 34.19 -10.05
CA ALA A 74 0.98 33.88 -10.88
C ALA A 74 0.55 32.39 -10.82
N LEU A 75 1.23 31.55 -10.02
CA LEU A 75 1.01 30.11 -10.02
C LEU A 75 -0.45 29.73 -9.67
N PRO A 76 -1.15 28.99 -10.55
CA PRO A 76 -2.57 28.66 -10.39
C PRO A 76 -2.85 27.74 -9.19
N GLY A 77 -1.83 27.06 -8.65
CA GLY A 77 -1.97 26.06 -7.58
C GLY A 77 -2.61 26.60 -6.30
N ARG A 78 -2.22 27.79 -5.83
CA ARG A 78 -2.79 28.39 -4.61
C ARG A 78 -4.26 28.79 -4.79
N LEU A 79 -4.60 29.36 -5.94
CA LEU A 79 -5.99 29.70 -6.26
C LEU A 79 -6.86 28.45 -6.35
N LEU A 80 -6.32 27.37 -6.94
CA LEU A 80 -7.00 26.10 -7.05
C LEU A 80 -7.22 25.42 -5.68
N THR A 81 -6.23 25.49 -4.79
CA THR A 81 -6.37 25.01 -3.40
C THR A 81 -7.46 25.73 -2.65
N LEU A 82 -7.50 27.07 -2.78
CA LEU A 82 -8.47 27.91 -2.10
C LEU A 82 -9.89 27.65 -2.64
N HIS A 83 -10.01 27.52 -3.97
CA HIS A 83 -11.27 27.17 -4.63
C HIS A 83 -11.84 25.84 -4.14
N LEU A 84 -11.03 24.77 -4.19
CA LEU A 84 -11.43 23.44 -3.74
C LEU A 84 -11.72 23.41 -2.22
N GLY A 85 -10.90 24.08 -1.42
CA GLY A 85 -11.10 24.18 0.03
C GLY A 85 -12.38 24.93 0.39
N MET A 86 -12.71 26.00 -0.34
CA MET A 86 -13.96 26.72 -0.12
C MET A 86 -15.17 25.92 -0.60
N MET A 87 -15.10 25.23 -1.74
CA MET A 87 -16.15 24.32 -2.16
C MET A 87 -16.37 23.20 -1.12
N THR A 88 -15.29 22.69 -0.53
CA THR A 88 -15.36 21.73 0.58
C THR A 88 -16.13 22.31 1.76
N ALA A 89 -15.80 23.55 2.16
CA ALA A 89 -16.49 24.22 3.25
C ALA A 89 -17.99 24.35 2.99
N LEU A 90 -18.43 24.68 1.76
CA LEU A 90 -19.85 24.74 1.41
C LEU A 90 -20.55 23.39 1.58
N PHE A 91 -19.91 22.28 1.17
CA PHE A 91 -20.46 20.94 1.44
C PHE A 91 -20.48 20.61 2.93
N ILE A 92 -19.49 21.03 3.72
CA ILE A 92 -19.50 20.84 5.17
C ILE A 92 -20.63 21.64 5.82
N VAL A 93 -20.90 22.88 5.38
CA VAL A 93 -22.04 23.67 5.85
C VAL A 93 -23.35 22.93 5.58
N MET A 94 -23.49 22.38 4.38
CA MET A 94 -24.64 21.55 4.03
C MET A 94 -24.73 20.30 4.91
N ALA A 95 -23.59 19.63 5.16
CA ALA A 95 -23.52 18.43 5.99
C ALA A 95 -23.90 18.67 7.47
N LEU A 96 -23.53 19.84 8.00
CA LEU A 96 -23.83 20.23 9.37
C LEU A 96 -25.28 20.71 9.58
N GLY A 97 -25.99 21.09 8.51
CA GLY A 97 -27.39 21.50 8.55
C GLY A 97 -27.71 22.56 9.63
N PRO A 98 -27.09 23.76 9.60
CA PRO A 98 -27.27 24.76 10.66
C PRO A 98 -28.74 25.21 10.77
N GLN A 99 -29.21 25.43 12.00
CA GLN A 99 -30.53 26.01 12.25
C GLN A 99 -30.57 27.48 11.82
N ARG A 100 -31.44 27.81 10.86
CA ARG A 100 -31.55 29.15 10.27
C ARG A 100 -32.80 29.85 10.79
N SER A 101 -32.60 30.94 11.53
CA SER A 101 -33.71 31.78 12.03
C SER A 101 -34.25 32.77 10.98
N SER A 102 -33.52 32.97 9.88
CA SER A 102 -33.88 33.90 8.80
C SER A 102 -33.49 33.30 7.45
N VAL A 103 -34.49 32.99 6.62
CA VAL A 103 -34.30 32.55 5.23
C VAL A 103 -34.57 33.75 4.31
N LEU A 104 -33.88 33.83 3.16
CA LEU A 104 -34.15 34.89 2.19
C LEU A 104 -35.57 34.73 1.62
N THR A 105 -36.32 35.83 1.57
CA THR A 105 -37.67 35.85 0.99
C THR A 105 -37.64 35.38 -0.46
N GLY A 106 -38.44 34.34 -0.79
CA GLY A 106 -38.50 33.77 -2.14
C GLY A 106 -37.43 32.72 -2.46
N GLN A 107 -36.62 32.30 -1.49
CA GLN A 107 -35.57 31.30 -1.68
C GLN A 107 -36.13 29.92 -2.08
N GLU A 108 -37.16 29.43 -1.39
CA GLU A 108 -37.75 28.12 -1.68
C GLU A 108 -38.44 28.07 -3.06
N THR A 109 -38.96 29.21 -3.52
CA THR A 109 -39.57 29.33 -4.86
C THR A 109 -38.55 29.39 -5.99
N LEU A 110 -37.33 29.86 -5.71
CA LEU A 110 -36.24 29.99 -6.70
C LEU A 110 -35.40 28.71 -6.81
N ILE A 111 -35.02 28.11 -5.68
CA ILE A 111 -34.19 26.90 -5.63
C ILE A 111 -34.69 26.00 -4.49
N GLY A 112 -35.41 24.93 -4.85
CA GLY A 112 -35.82 23.89 -3.89
C GLY A 112 -34.62 23.14 -3.29
N SER A 113 -34.80 22.49 -2.14
CA SER A 113 -33.74 21.79 -1.39
C SER A 113 -33.00 20.72 -2.21
N GLY A 114 -33.74 19.90 -2.98
CA GLY A 114 -33.15 18.91 -3.88
C GLY A 114 -32.37 19.54 -5.03
N MET A 115 -32.86 20.65 -5.58
CA MET A 115 -32.18 21.37 -6.67
C MET A 115 -30.90 22.06 -6.18
N ASN A 116 -30.93 22.64 -4.97
CA ASN A 116 -29.75 23.20 -4.31
C ASN A 116 -28.65 22.14 -4.18
N THR A 117 -29.01 20.96 -3.69
CA THR A 117 -28.10 19.80 -3.54
C THR A 117 -27.48 19.39 -4.87
N ASN A 118 -28.30 19.24 -5.91
CA ASN A 118 -27.85 18.80 -7.23
C ASN A 118 -26.95 19.84 -7.93
N ILE A 119 -27.30 21.14 -7.84
CA ILE A 119 -26.48 22.21 -8.42
C ILE A 119 -25.14 22.30 -7.69
N LEU A 120 -25.13 22.22 -6.36
CA LEU A 120 -23.88 22.23 -5.58
C LEU A 120 -23.00 21.03 -5.95
N THR A 121 -23.60 19.84 -6.10
CA THR A 121 -22.92 18.63 -6.57
C THR A 121 -22.32 18.82 -7.96
N ALA A 122 -23.08 19.37 -8.91
CA ALA A 122 -22.59 19.68 -10.25
C ALA A 122 -21.41 20.67 -10.23
N MET A 123 -21.46 21.69 -9.37
CA MET A 123 -20.34 22.63 -9.20
C MET A 123 -19.14 21.98 -8.52
N GLY A 124 -19.34 21.06 -7.58
CA GLY A 124 -18.29 20.24 -6.98
C GLY A 124 -17.57 19.40 -8.03
N VAL A 125 -18.33 18.69 -8.88
CA VAL A 125 -17.78 17.94 -10.02
C VAL A 125 -17.04 18.86 -10.99
N GLY A 126 -17.64 19.99 -11.37
CA GLY A 126 -17.00 20.99 -12.24
C GLY A 126 -15.68 21.52 -11.67
N SER A 127 -15.61 21.68 -10.34
CA SER A 127 -14.39 22.10 -9.64
C SER A 127 -13.29 21.03 -9.70
N LEU A 128 -13.65 19.75 -9.57
CA LEU A 128 -12.72 18.63 -9.71
C LEU A 128 -12.23 18.47 -11.16
N VAL A 129 -13.11 18.64 -12.14
CA VAL A 129 -12.74 18.63 -13.57
C VAL A 129 -11.78 19.78 -13.88
N LEU A 130 -12.07 20.98 -13.37
CA LEU A 130 -11.18 22.13 -13.51
C LEU A 130 -9.80 21.86 -12.90
N TYR A 131 -9.77 21.23 -11.73
CA TYR A 131 -8.53 20.79 -11.07
C TYR A 131 -7.74 19.81 -11.95
N MET A 132 -8.40 18.76 -12.46
CA MET A 132 -7.76 17.75 -13.32
C MET A 132 -7.19 18.38 -14.60
N GLN A 133 -7.94 19.24 -15.29
CA GLN A 133 -7.50 19.89 -16.52
C GLN A 133 -6.27 20.79 -16.31
N ARG A 134 -6.12 21.38 -15.13
CA ARG A 134 -5.05 22.35 -14.83
C ARG A 134 -3.86 21.75 -14.10
N LEU A 135 -3.91 20.46 -13.78
CA LEU A 135 -2.86 19.75 -13.05
C LEU A 135 -1.47 19.90 -13.70
N ARG A 136 -1.42 19.95 -15.04
CA ARG A 136 -0.18 20.10 -15.83
C ARG A 136 0.57 21.41 -15.58
N HIS A 137 -0.12 22.43 -15.07
CA HIS A 137 0.42 23.76 -14.84
C HIS A 137 0.73 24.06 -13.36
N VAL A 138 0.58 23.06 -12.47
CA VAL A 138 0.80 23.22 -11.03
C VAL A 138 2.14 22.59 -10.62
N ASP A 139 2.98 23.37 -9.92
CA ASP A 139 4.31 22.94 -9.47
C ASP A 139 4.28 22.03 -8.22
N ALA A 140 3.33 22.26 -7.31
CA ALA A 140 3.15 21.51 -6.08
C ALA A 140 1.74 20.92 -6.01
N LEU A 141 1.64 19.61 -6.22
CA LEU A 141 0.35 18.91 -6.37
C LEU A 141 -0.30 18.55 -5.04
N LEU A 142 0.50 18.40 -3.98
CA LEU A 142 0.02 17.93 -2.69
C LEU A 142 -1.07 18.85 -2.09
N PRO A 143 -0.89 20.18 -1.98
CA PRO A 143 -1.93 21.04 -1.45
C PRO A 143 -3.27 20.96 -2.22
N PRO A 144 -3.32 21.12 -3.56
CA PRO A 144 -4.61 21.07 -4.26
C PRO A 144 -5.21 19.66 -4.25
N THR A 145 -4.38 18.60 -4.23
CA THR A 145 -4.88 17.25 -4.03
C THR A 145 -5.55 17.09 -2.66
N THR A 146 -4.93 17.56 -1.58
CA THR A 146 -5.55 17.48 -0.24
C THR A 146 -6.89 18.21 -0.19
N ALA A 147 -7.00 19.36 -0.84
CA ALA A 147 -8.27 20.10 -0.95
C ALA A 147 -9.31 19.36 -1.82
N ALA A 148 -8.90 18.69 -2.91
CA ALA A 148 -9.79 17.87 -3.73
C ALA A 148 -10.32 16.64 -2.95
N ILE A 149 -9.46 15.99 -2.16
CA ILE A 149 -9.88 14.91 -1.27
C ILE A 149 -10.85 15.43 -0.22
N GLY A 150 -10.55 16.57 0.41
CA GLY A 150 -11.47 17.24 1.32
C GLY A 150 -12.84 17.50 0.68
N LEU A 151 -12.86 17.98 -0.57
CA LEU A 151 -14.08 18.22 -1.32
C LEU A 151 -14.90 16.94 -1.52
N LEU A 152 -14.24 15.84 -1.89
CA LEU A 152 -14.89 14.53 -2.08
C LEU A 152 -15.46 13.98 -0.77
N ILE A 153 -14.72 14.10 0.33
CA ILE A 153 -15.20 13.71 1.67
C ILE A 153 -16.38 14.59 2.09
N GLY A 154 -16.26 15.91 1.93
CA GLY A 154 -17.35 16.85 2.23
C GLY A 154 -18.61 16.54 1.43
N MET A 155 -18.46 16.22 0.13
CA MET A 155 -19.58 15.84 -0.74
C MET A 155 -20.23 14.53 -0.29
N ALA A 156 -19.45 13.53 0.13
CA ALA A 156 -19.98 12.28 0.68
C ALA A 156 -20.74 12.50 2.00
N LEU A 157 -20.18 13.30 2.93
CA LEU A 157 -20.82 13.66 4.20
C LEU A 157 -22.11 14.46 3.99
N ALA A 158 -22.10 15.43 3.08
CA ALA A 158 -23.30 16.19 2.72
C ALA A 158 -24.40 15.28 2.16
N GLY A 159 -24.03 14.37 1.24
CA GLY A 159 -24.96 13.37 0.70
C GLY A 159 -25.55 12.46 1.78
N GLN A 160 -24.78 12.10 2.81
CA GLN A 160 -25.27 11.33 3.96
C GLN A 160 -26.24 12.13 4.84
N SER A 161 -25.91 13.38 5.16
CA SER A 161 -26.74 14.21 6.04
C SER A 161 -28.12 14.54 5.46
N VAL A 162 -28.22 14.67 4.13
CA VAL A 162 -29.45 15.06 3.42
C VAL A 162 -30.14 13.84 2.79
N ASP A 163 -29.68 12.61 3.13
CA ASP A 163 -30.17 11.34 2.58
C ASP A 163 -30.23 11.31 1.04
N ALA A 164 -29.25 11.97 0.40
CA ALA A 164 -29.14 12.10 -1.04
C ALA A 164 -28.16 11.05 -1.59
N GLY A 165 -28.64 9.81 -1.77
CA GLY A 165 -27.82 8.71 -2.28
C GLY A 165 -27.11 9.00 -3.60
N GLY A 166 -27.70 9.80 -4.49
CA GLY A 166 -27.08 10.22 -5.76
C GLY A 166 -25.82 11.09 -5.58
N VAL A 167 -25.74 11.87 -4.50
CA VAL A 167 -24.55 12.69 -4.19
C VAL A 167 -23.43 11.80 -3.69
N GLN A 168 -23.74 10.80 -2.85
CA GLN A 168 -22.77 9.84 -2.35
C GLN A 168 -22.16 9.00 -3.47
N THR A 169 -22.98 8.49 -4.39
CA THR A 169 -22.50 7.71 -5.54
C THR A 169 -21.65 8.58 -6.47
N THR A 170 -22.04 9.84 -6.69
CA THR A 170 -21.24 10.81 -7.46
C THR A 170 -19.90 11.09 -6.78
N ALA A 171 -19.87 11.24 -5.46
CA ALA A 171 -18.64 11.46 -4.69
C ALA A 171 -17.71 10.24 -4.78
N LEU A 172 -18.24 9.03 -4.64
CA LEU A 172 -17.48 7.81 -4.78
C LEU A 172 -16.92 7.64 -6.20
N ALA A 173 -17.75 7.87 -7.23
CA ALA A 173 -17.32 7.78 -8.63
C ALA A 173 -16.21 8.81 -8.92
N MET A 174 -16.40 10.06 -8.50
CA MET A 174 -15.39 11.11 -8.68
C MET A 174 -14.12 10.84 -7.88
N PHE A 175 -14.21 10.22 -6.69
CA PHE A 175 -13.03 9.81 -5.93
C PHE A 175 -12.20 8.79 -6.71
N VAL A 176 -12.84 7.80 -7.32
CA VAL A 176 -12.16 6.82 -8.18
C VAL A 176 -11.55 7.49 -9.42
N PHE A 177 -12.32 8.32 -10.14
CA PHE A 177 -11.84 8.99 -11.35
C PHE A 177 -10.68 9.96 -11.08
N VAL A 178 -10.80 10.81 -10.05
CA VAL A 178 -9.75 11.77 -9.69
C VAL A 178 -8.50 11.01 -9.21
N GLY A 179 -8.66 9.99 -8.37
CA GLY A 179 -7.55 9.15 -7.90
C GLY A 179 -6.80 8.48 -9.06
N ALA A 180 -7.53 7.83 -9.97
CA ALA A 180 -6.94 7.18 -11.15
C ALA A 180 -6.24 8.18 -12.08
N TYR A 181 -6.86 9.35 -12.33
CA TYR A 181 -6.27 10.39 -13.15
C TYR A 181 -4.98 10.94 -12.55
N LEU A 182 -4.91 11.13 -11.23
CA LEU A 182 -3.72 11.62 -10.54
C LEU A 182 -2.60 10.59 -10.50
N ALA A 183 -2.92 9.31 -10.29
CA ALA A 183 -1.97 8.21 -10.39
C ALA A 183 -1.28 8.18 -11.77
N PHE A 184 -2.02 8.53 -12.83
CA PHE A 184 -1.48 8.56 -14.19
C PHE A 184 -0.78 9.89 -14.55
N GLN A 185 -1.36 11.06 -14.19
CA GLN A 185 -0.88 12.38 -14.65
C GLN A 185 -0.24 13.26 -13.59
N GLY A 186 -0.66 13.20 -12.32
CA GLY A 186 -0.10 14.07 -11.27
C GLY A 186 1.36 13.74 -10.99
N ASP A 187 1.65 12.47 -11.01
CA ASP A 187 2.93 11.90 -10.63
C ASP A 187 4.01 12.00 -11.74
N VAL A 188 3.65 12.54 -12.90
CA VAL A 188 4.52 12.68 -14.08
C VAL A 188 5.73 13.58 -13.81
N ARG A 189 5.54 14.71 -13.12
CA ARG A 189 6.59 15.73 -13.00
C ARG A 189 7.63 15.38 -11.95
N SER A 190 7.24 14.78 -10.83
CA SER A 190 8.19 14.18 -9.88
C SER A 190 8.99 13.08 -10.57
N GLY A 191 8.36 12.31 -11.45
CA GLY A 191 9.01 11.36 -12.36
C GLY A 191 10.05 12.01 -13.28
N LEU A 192 9.67 13.07 -14.00
CA LEU A 192 10.58 13.80 -14.89
C LEU A 192 11.73 14.47 -14.12
N ARG A 193 11.50 14.98 -12.91
CA ARG A 193 12.57 15.52 -12.05
C ARG A 193 13.55 14.44 -11.61
N ALA A 194 13.04 13.25 -11.26
CA ALA A 194 13.90 12.12 -10.92
C ALA A 194 14.68 11.61 -12.14
N LEU A 195 14.06 11.64 -13.33
CA LEU A 195 14.73 11.30 -14.59
C LEU A 195 15.82 12.32 -14.93
N ALA A 196 15.51 13.62 -14.86
CA ALA A 196 16.48 14.69 -15.08
C ALA A 196 17.65 14.59 -14.08
N ALA A 197 17.38 14.32 -12.80
CA ALA A 197 18.45 14.11 -11.80
C ALA A 197 19.31 12.87 -12.10
N LYS A 198 18.73 11.83 -12.69
CA LYS A 198 19.46 10.64 -13.16
C LYS A 198 20.36 11.01 -14.35
N GLU A 199 19.82 11.69 -15.35
CA GLU A 199 20.55 12.12 -16.56
C GLU A 199 21.66 13.11 -16.24
N GLU A 200 21.37 14.11 -15.39
CA GLU A 200 22.34 15.10 -14.92
C GLU A 200 23.52 14.44 -14.20
N ARG A 201 23.23 13.46 -13.33
CA ARG A 201 24.29 12.71 -12.64
C ARG A 201 25.13 11.88 -13.60
N GLN A 202 24.50 11.19 -14.55
CA GLN A 202 25.23 10.44 -15.59
C GLN A 202 26.14 11.37 -16.40
N ALA A 203 25.65 12.55 -16.79
CA ALA A 203 26.43 13.55 -17.52
C ALA A 203 27.58 14.13 -16.67
N GLU A 204 27.34 14.44 -15.39
CA GLU A 204 28.37 14.95 -14.48
C GLU A 204 29.52 13.95 -14.32
N PHE A 205 29.21 12.66 -14.14
CA PHE A 205 30.22 11.61 -14.03
C PHE A 205 30.96 11.37 -15.36
N ALA A 206 30.26 11.43 -16.50
CA ALA A 206 30.88 11.34 -17.82
C ALA A 206 31.88 12.49 -18.05
N ALA A 207 31.47 13.73 -17.77
CA ALA A 207 32.33 14.91 -17.91
C ALA A 207 33.52 14.89 -16.94
N LYS A 208 33.33 14.43 -15.70
CA LYS A 208 34.42 14.21 -14.74
C LYS A 208 35.41 13.16 -15.25
N ARG A 209 34.93 12.05 -15.82
CA ARG A 209 35.77 10.98 -16.36
C ARG A 209 36.59 11.46 -17.55
N GLU A 210 35.99 12.22 -18.46
CA GLU A 210 36.68 12.82 -19.60
C GLU A 210 37.75 13.83 -19.16
N ARG A 211 37.45 14.69 -18.18
CA ARG A 211 38.41 15.64 -17.61
C ARG A 211 39.59 14.95 -16.94
N VAL A 212 39.35 13.86 -16.20
CA VAL A 212 40.42 13.06 -15.60
C VAL A 212 41.25 12.36 -16.67
N GLN A 213 40.63 11.82 -17.72
CA GLN A 213 41.34 11.18 -18.82
C GLN A 213 42.22 12.17 -19.60
N SER A 214 41.72 13.38 -19.89
CA SER A 214 42.48 14.43 -20.58
C SER A 214 43.63 15.00 -19.73
N LEU A 215 43.44 15.15 -18.42
CA LEU A 215 44.49 15.52 -17.47
C LEU A 215 45.57 14.42 -17.35
N THR A 216 45.16 13.15 -17.39
CA THR A 216 46.08 12.01 -17.34
C THR A 216 46.89 11.88 -18.64
N SER A 217 46.28 12.17 -19.79
CA SER A 217 46.99 12.18 -21.08
C SER A 217 47.89 13.40 -21.30
N SER A 218 47.59 14.54 -20.66
CA SER A 218 48.37 15.79 -20.84
C SER A 218 49.53 15.95 -19.85
N ILE A 219 49.61 15.14 -18.79
CA ILE A 219 50.61 15.33 -17.73
C ILE A 219 51.29 13.99 -17.43
N SER A 220 52.38 13.74 -18.18
CA SER A 220 53.35 12.67 -17.93
C SER A 220 54.65 13.20 -17.29
N THR A 221 54.67 14.43 -16.76
CA THR A 221 55.94 15.09 -16.34
C THR A 221 55.99 15.76 -14.96
N ASP A 222 54.89 16.04 -14.26
CA ASP A 222 54.96 16.65 -12.91
C ASP A 222 53.99 15.96 -11.92
N GLY A 223 54.54 15.41 -10.84
CA GLY A 223 53.87 14.51 -9.87
C GLY A 223 52.75 15.09 -9.00
N SER A 224 51.98 16.06 -9.48
CA SER A 224 50.90 16.75 -8.72
C SER A 224 49.49 16.14 -8.91
N THR A 225 49.38 14.99 -9.59
CA THR A 225 48.11 14.36 -10.03
C THR A 225 47.27 13.69 -8.92
N SER A 226 47.69 13.70 -7.66
CA SER A 226 47.04 12.87 -6.63
C SER A 226 45.69 13.38 -6.12
N VAL A 227 45.38 14.69 -6.22
CA VAL A 227 44.23 15.27 -5.50
C VAL A 227 42.89 15.06 -6.24
N SER A 228 42.84 15.27 -7.56
CA SER A 228 41.60 15.12 -8.35
C SER A 228 41.17 13.66 -8.52
N LEU A 229 42.14 12.76 -8.71
CA LEU A 229 41.92 11.31 -8.71
C LEU A 229 41.40 10.83 -7.36
N LYS A 230 41.98 11.29 -6.25
CA LYS A 230 41.51 10.95 -4.89
C LYS A 230 40.08 11.41 -4.62
N GLN A 231 39.66 12.56 -5.15
CA GLN A 231 38.30 13.06 -4.96
C GLN A 231 37.25 12.24 -5.72
N LEU A 232 37.54 11.85 -6.97
CA LEU A 232 36.65 10.96 -7.74
C LEU A 232 36.56 9.58 -7.09
N ASP A 233 37.71 9.04 -6.66
CA ASP A 233 37.80 7.74 -6.00
C ASP A 233 37.06 7.73 -4.65
N ALA A 234 37.19 8.79 -3.84
CA ALA A 234 36.42 8.93 -2.61
C ALA A 234 34.90 8.94 -2.86
N GLN A 235 34.41 9.61 -3.89
CA GLN A 235 32.99 9.60 -4.24
C GLN A 235 32.53 8.21 -4.71
N LEU A 236 33.27 7.56 -5.61
CA LEU A 236 32.96 6.20 -6.06
C LEU A 236 33.00 5.19 -4.91
N LEU A 237 33.93 5.34 -3.97
CA LEU A 237 33.99 4.54 -2.75
C LEU A 237 32.71 4.72 -1.91
N THR A 238 32.28 5.97 -1.66
CA THR A 238 31.03 6.19 -0.90
C THR A 238 29.79 5.62 -1.62
N LEU A 239 29.74 5.69 -2.96
CA LEU A 239 28.66 5.10 -3.75
C LEU A 239 28.71 3.57 -3.71
N SER A 240 29.90 2.96 -3.78
CA SER A 240 30.07 1.52 -3.68
C SER A 240 29.72 0.99 -2.29
N GLU A 241 30.00 1.75 -1.21
CA GLU A 241 29.55 1.40 0.14
C GLU A 241 28.02 1.45 0.25
N ARG A 242 27.38 2.48 -0.32
CA ARG A 242 25.90 2.56 -0.38
C ARG A 242 25.34 1.41 -1.20
N GLN A 243 25.94 1.10 -2.35
CA GLN A 243 25.54 -0.02 -3.20
C GLN A 243 25.71 -1.36 -2.45
N LYS A 244 26.81 -1.57 -1.72
CA LYS A 244 27.02 -2.77 -0.88
C LYS A 244 25.97 -2.92 0.22
N LYS A 245 25.47 -1.81 0.77
CA LYS A 245 24.32 -1.85 1.70
C LYS A 245 23.02 -2.21 0.98
N ARG A 246 22.81 -1.72 -0.25
CA ARG A 246 21.64 -2.01 -1.09
C ARG A 246 21.64 -3.42 -1.66
N SER A 247 22.79 -3.95 -2.08
CA SER A 247 22.95 -5.26 -2.71
C SER A 247 22.50 -6.42 -1.82
N LYS A 248 22.52 -6.20 -0.49
CA LYS A 248 21.96 -7.15 0.49
C LYS A 248 20.44 -7.29 0.40
N ARG A 249 19.73 -6.32 -0.18
CA ARG A 249 18.26 -6.24 -0.21
C ARG A 249 17.69 -6.22 -1.63
N THR A 250 18.48 -5.83 -2.62
CA THR A 250 18.04 -5.60 -4.00
C THR A 250 19.16 -5.93 -4.97
N GLU A 251 18.83 -6.39 -6.18
CA GLU A 251 19.85 -6.64 -7.21
C GLU A 251 20.49 -5.32 -7.70
N THR A 252 21.81 -5.33 -7.80
CA THR A 252 22.66 -4.18 -8.19
C THR A 252 23.38 -4.38 -9.53
N SER A 253 22.81 -5.20 -10.43
CA SER A 253 23.47 -5.64 -11.67
C SER A 253 23.33 -4.68 -12.87
N GLY A 254 22.63 -3.56 -12.70
CA GLY A 254 22.48 -2.55 -13.76
C GLY A 254 23.80 -1.84 -14.05
N GLU A 255 24.07 -1.57 -15.34
CA GLU A 255 25.29 -0.92 -15.84
C GLU A 255 25.63 0.39 -15.10
N ASP A 256 24.59 1.19 -14.78
CA ASP A 256 24.70 2.46 -14.03
C ASP A 256 24.16 2.38 -12.59
N ASP A 257 23.97 1.19 -12.02
CA ASP A 257 23.37 1.04 -10.68
C ASP A 257 24.23 1.65 -9.56
N LEU A 258 25.56 1.65 -9.73
CA LEU A 258 26.47 2.31 -8.78
C LEU A 258 26.23 3.82 -8.74
N LEU A 259 25.93 4.44 -9.88
CA LEU A 259 25.77 5.89 -10.05
C LEU A 259 24.35 6.37 -9.71
N VAL A 260 23.34 5.60 -10.11
CA VAL A 260 21.93 6.05 -10.12
C VAL A 260 21.04 5.21 -9.20
N GLY A 261 21.54 4.10 -8.63
CA GLY A 261 20.71 3.15 -7.88
C GLY A 261 20.06 3.68 -6.59
N ASP A 262 20.32 4.92 -6.16
CA ASP A 262 19.61 5.59 -5.07
C ASP A 262 18.46 6.52 -5.53
N ILE A 263 18.36 6.82 -6.83
CA ILE A 263 17.28 7.64 -7.38
C ILE A 263 16.05 6.77 -7.58
N HIS A 264 15.02 7.05 -6.77
CA HIS A 264 13.75 6.35 -6.81
C HIS A 264 12.61 7.32 -7.08
N TYR A 265 11.61 6.81 -7.78
CA TYR A 265 10.38 7.54 -8.03
C TYR A 265 9.45 7.49 -6.79
N ARG A 266 9.10 8.63 -6.18
CA ARG A 266 8.24 8.67 -4.97
C ARG A 266 6.80 9.09 -5.30
N PRO A 267 5.84 8.15 -5.37
CA PRO A 267 4.43 8.45 -5.70
C PRO A 267 3.65 8.97 -4.48
N VAL A 268 3.98 10.16 -3.99
CA VAL A 268 3.39 10.70 -2.74
C VAL A 268 1.87 10.93 -2.87
N VAL A 269 1.41 11.41 -4.03
CA VAL A 269 0.00 11.71 -4.27
C VAL A 269 -0.84 10.42 -4.27
N LEU A 270 -0.32 9.35 -4.86
CA LEU A 270 -0.94 8.03 -4.81
C LEU A 270 -1.08 7.53 -3.36
N LEU A 271 0.01 7.57 -2.60
CA LEU A 271 0.02 7.07 -1.23
C LEU A 271 -1.03 7.80 -0.38
N LEU A 272 -1.21 9.11 -0.59
CA LEU A 272 -2.25 9.88 0.07
C LEU A 272 -3.67 9.35 -0.27
N PHE A 273 -3.99 9.11 -1.54
CA PHE A 273 -5.29 8.57 -1.94
C PHE A 273 -5.57 7.21 -1.35
N LEU A 274 -4.57 6.34 -1.38
CA LEU A 274 -4.66 4.98 -0.89
C LEU A 274 -4.90 4.97 0.63
N VAL A 275 -4.16 5.78 1.39
CA VAL A 275 -4.36 5.95 2.84
C VAL A 275 -5.76 6.47 3.15
N VAL A 276 -6.22 7.51 2.46
CA VAL A 276 -7.56 8.07 2.70
C VAL A 276 -8.66 7.07 2.34
N ALA A 277 -8.52 6.34 1.23
CA ALA A 277 -9.47 5.31 0.81
C ALA A 277 -9.57 4.18 1.84
N PHE A 278 -8.44 3.71 2.35
CA PHE A 278 -8.45 2.67 3.38
C PHE A 278 -8.99 3.18 4.71
N VAL A 279 -8.70 4.42 5.12
CA VAL A 279 -9.30 5.00 6.34
C VAL A 279 -10.82 5.10 6.21
N GLY A 280 -11.32 5.59 5.07
CA GLY A 280 -12.76 5.61 4.81
C GLY A 280 -13.38 4.22 4.78
N SER A 281 -12.68 3.26 4.15
CA SER A 281 -13.17 1.88 4.03
C SER A 281 -13.11 1.11 5.35
N MET A 282 -12.11 1.37 6.21
CA MET A 282 -12.05 0.85 7.58
C MET A 282 -13.26 1.34 8.38
N TRP A 283 -13.51 2.65 8.39
CA TRP A 283 -14.68 3.21 9.06
C TRP A 283 -15.98 2.60 8.54
N PHE A 284 -16.14 2.49 7.22
CA PHE A 284 -17.33 1.90 6.60
C PHE A 284 -17.48 0.41 6.93
N ALA A 285 -16.40 -0.36 6.92
CA ALA A 285 -16.39 -1.78 7.28
C ALA A 285 -16.73 -2.00 8.76
N TYR A 286 -16.24 -1.11 9.64
CA TYR A 286 -16.50 -1.17 11.07
C TYR A 286 -17.95 -0.78 11.43
N SER A 287 -18.46 0.28 10.78
CA SER A 287 -19.75 0.89 11.14
C SER A 287 -20.97 0.30 10.43
N THR A 288 -20.78 -0.59 9.45
CA THR A 288 -21.89 -1.13 8.64
C THR A 288 -21.80 -2.66 8.46
N PRO A 289 -22.93 -3.35 8.18
CA PRO A 289 -22.92 -4.78 7.87
C PRO A 289 -22.31 -5.12 6.49
N ARG A 290 -21.77 -4.13 5.77
CA ARG A 290 -21.29 -4.28 4.39
C ARG A 290 -19.77 -4.35 4.32
N ALA A 291 -19.14 -4.97 5.32
CA ALA A 291 -17.69 -5.11 5.41
C ALA A 291 -17.08 -5.78 4.17
N LEU A 292 -17.73 -6.82 3.63
CA LEU A 292 -17.27 -7.50 2.40
C LEU A 292 -17.24 -6.55 1.19
N LEU A 293 -18.25 -5.67 1.05
CA LEU A 293 -18.29 -4.67 -0.02
C LEU A 293 -17.20 -3.61 0.15
N ALA A 294 -16.93 -3.19 1.40
CA ALA A 294 -15.83 -2.27 1.72
C ALA A 294 -14.47 -2.85 1.33
N LEU A 295 -14.27 -4.14 1.64
CA LEU A 295 -13.07 -4.90 1.31
C LEU A 295 -12.93 -5.06 -0.21
N ALA A 296 -14.00 -5.46 -0.91
CA ALA A 296 -14.00 -5.63 -2.36
C ALA A 296 -13.75 -4.30 -3.10
N PHE A 297 -14.36 -3.20 -2.63
CA PHE A 297 -14.08 -1.87 -3.16
C PHE A 297 -12.61 -1.49 -2.96
N SER A 298 -12.08 -1.68 -1.75
CA SER A 298 -10.67 -1.42 -1.42
C SER A 298 -9.71 -2.24 -2.29
N ALA A 299 -10.07 -3.51 -2.55
CA ALA A 299 -9.32 -4.40 -3.42
C ALA A 299 -9.27 -3.87 -4.86
N GLY A 300 -10.43 -3.62 -5.47
CA GLY A 300 -10.51 -3.10 -6.84
C GLY A 300 -9.80 -1.76 -6.99
N PHE A 301 -10.04 -0.83 -6.05
CA PHE A 301 -9.43 0.50 -6.08
C PHE A 301 -7.91 0.45 -5.93
N SER A 302 -7.39 -0.33 -4.98
CA SER A 302 -5.95 -0.46 -4.77
C SER A 302 -5.25 -1.11 -5.96
N VAL A 303 -5.83 -2.16 -6.55
CA VAL A 303 -5.29 -2.81 -7.75
C VAL A 303 -5.21 -1.84 -8.92
N ILE A 304 -6.26 -1.06 -9.18
CA ILE A 304 -6.26 -0.05 -10.26
C ILE A 304 -5.19 1.02 -10.02
N LEU A 305 -5.13 1.60 -8.81
CA LEU A 305 -4.17 2.66 -8.50
C LEU A 305 -2.71 2.17 -8.57
N VAL A 306 -2.43 1.02 -7.97
CA VAL A 306 -1.10 0.40 -8.00
C VAL A 306 -0.73 0.03 -9.44
N GLY A 307 -1.66 -0.56 -10.20
CA GLY A 307 -1.43 -0.89 -11.61
C GLY A 307 -1.10 0.34 -12.45
N LEU A 308 -1.86 1.43 -12.31
CA LEU A 308 -1.61 2.68 -13.03
C LEU A 308 -0.26 3.31 -12.68
N THR A 309 0.12 3.30 -11.41
CA THR A 309 1.43 3.85 -11.00
C THR A 309 2.59 3.02 -11.46
N ARG A 310 2.42 1.69 -11.50
CA ARG A 310 3.45 0.80 -12.01
C ARG A 310 3.64 0.95 -13.52
N LEU A 311 2.53 1.00 -14.29
CA LEU A 311 2.57 1.32 -15.72
C LEU A 311 3.27 2.65 -15.99
N ARG A 312 3.07 3.62 -15.10
CA ARG A 312 3.72 4.93 -15.19
C ARG A 312 5.22 4.88 -14.87
N ALA A 313 5.60 4.20 -13.78
CA ALA A 313 7.00 4.05 -13.39
C ALA A 313 7.81 3.32 -14.48
N ASP A 314 7.24 2.26 -15.07
CA ASP A 314 7.84 1.53 -16.19
C ASP A 314 8.02 2.45 -17.40
N GLY A 315 7.03 3.30 -17.72
CA GLY A 315 7.14 4.27 -18.81
C GLY A 315 8.18 5.38 -18.60
N ILE A 316 8.58 5.68 -17.36
CA ILE A 316 9.64 6.65 -17.03
C ILE A 316 11.02 5.96 -16.92
N GLY A 317 11.06 4.63 -16.83
CA GLY A 317 12.30 3.86 -16.66
C GLY A 317 12.95 4.02 -15.29
N LEU A 318 12.17 4.35 -14.26
CA LEU A 318 12.61 4.47 -12.87
C LEU A 318 11.99 3.38 -11.99
N ARG A 319 12.75 2.93 -10.98
CA ARG A 319 12.27 1.97 -9.99
C ARG A 319 11.45 2.68 -8.90
N LEU A 320 10.43 1.98 -8.40
CA LEU A 320 9.72 2.39 -7.20
C LEU A 320 10.59 2.10 -5.96
N PRO A 321 10.42 2.85 -4.87
CA PRO A 321 11.12 2.56 -3.62
C PRO A 321 10.63 1.21 -3.08
N ASP A 322 11.56 0.35 -2.68
CA ASP A 322 11.28 -0.98 -2.17
C ASP A 322 11.54 -1.06 -0.65
N PHE A 323 10.71 -1.82 0.05
CA PHE A 323 10.90 -2.17 1.46
C PHE A 323 10.77 -3.69 1.61
N ILE A 324 11.83 -4.34 2.12
CA ILE A 324 11.90 -5.81 2.27
C ILE A 324 11.54 -6.53 0.95
N GLY A 325 12.06 -6.04 -0.17
CA GLY A 325 11.86 -6.68 -1.49
C GLY A 325 10.46 -6.54 -2.10
N VAL A 326 9.57 -5.74 -1.49
CA VAL A 326 8.26 -5.37 -2.04
C VAL A 326 8.21 -3.87 -2.31
N GLU A 327 7.63 -3.47 -3.45
CA GLU A 327 7.50 -2.06 -3.81
C GLU A 327 6.59 -1.32 -2.81
N LEU A 328 6.97 -0.12 -2.39
CA LEU A 328 6.29 0.62 -1.32
C LEU A 328 4.79 0.83 -1.59
N PRO A 329 4.34 1.23 -2.80
CA PRO A 329 2.90 1.37 -3.06
C PRO A 329 2.13 0.06 -2.89
N ILE A 330 2.73 -1.06 -3.30
CA ILE A 330 2.17 -2.40 -3.16
C ILE A 330 2.09 -2.76 -1.69
N LEU A 331 3.17 -2.55 -0.93
CA LEU A 331 3.20 -2.85 0.50
C LEU A 331 2.16 -2.06 1.27
N VAL A 332 2.02 -0.75 1.01
CA VAL A 332 1.00 0.09 1.66
C VAL A 332 -0.41 -0.39 1.26
N ALA A 333 -0.61 -0.81 0.01
CA ALA A 333 -1.88 -1.40 -0.43
C ALA A 333 -2.21 -2.69 0.33
N MET A 334 -1.24 -3.60 0.44
CA MET A 334 -1.40 -4.87 1.16
C MET A 334 -1.69 -4.66 2.65
N CYS A 335 -0.94 -3.76 3.32
CA CYS A 335 -1.18 -3.43 4.72
C CYS A 335 -2.57 -2.80 4.94
N GLY A 336 -2.97 -1.87 4.07
CA GLY A 336 -4.27 -1.23 4.16
C GLY A 336 -5.43 -2.20 3.95
N MET A 337 -5.28 -3.17 3.03
CA MET A 337 -6.26 -4.24 2.84
C MET A 337 -6.46 -5.09 4.10
N VAL A 338 -5.37 -5.46 4.78
CA VAL A 338 -5.45 -6.17 6.07
C VAL A 338 -6.16 -5.33 7.12
N LEU A 339 -5.86 -4.03 7.23
CA LEU A 339 -6.54 -3.17 8.19
C LEU A 339 -8.03 -3.02 7.91
N VAL A 340 -8.44 -2.90 6.64
CA VAL A 340 -9.87 -2.89 6.26
C VAL A 340 -10.55 -4.21 6.64
N HIS A 341 -9.88 -5.34 6.43
CA HIS A 341 -10.39 -6.65 6.80
C HIS A 341 -10.57 -6.79 8.32
N ILE A 342 -9.52 -6.51 9.11
CA ILE A 342 -9.57 -6.51 10.58
C ILE A 342 -10.71 -5.62 11.08
N SER A 343 -10.80 -4.40 10.56
CA SER A 343 -11.84 -3.43 10.91
C SER A 343 -13.25 -3.97 10.68
N GLY A 344 -13.46 -4.75 9.62
CA GLY A 344 -14.73 -5.41 9.32
C GLY A 344 -15.07 -6.61 10.21
N ARG A 345 -14.08 -7.26 10.82
CA ARG A 345 -14.29 -8.39 11.74
C ARG A 345 -14.37 -8.00 13.21
N MET A 346 -14.07 -6.74 13.57
CA MET A 346 -14.17 -6.24 14.94
C MET A 346 -15.58 -5.89 15.41
N THR A 347 -16.57 -5.78 14.52
CA THR A 347 -17.90 -5.25 14.85
C THR A 347 -18.85 -6.36 15.34
N THR A 348 -18.92 -6.56 16.66
CA THR A 348 -19.80 -7.58 17.26
C THR A 348 -21.28 -7.26 17.01
N GLY A 349 -22.00 -8.13 16.29
CA GLY A 349 -23.46 -7.99 16.04
C GLY A 349 -23.87 -7.77 14.58
N LEU A 350 -22.92 -7.55 13.66
CA LEU A 350 -23.15 -7.45 12.21
C LEU A 350 -22.33 -8.48 11.41
N LEU A 351 -21.74 -9.46 12.10
CA LEU A 351 -20.84 -10.46 11.51
C LEU A 351 -21.64 -11.58 10.83
N SER A 352 -21.22 -11.92 9.62
CA SER A 352 -21.58 -13.15 8.94
C SER A 352 -20.55 -14.23 9.25
N ASP A 353 -21.03 -15.45 9.46
CA ASP A 353 -20.24 -16.66 9.71
C ASP A 353 -19.74 -17.29 8.39
N ASP A 354 -19.36 -16.43 7.44
CA ASP A 354 -18.87 -16.81 6.11
C ASP A 354 -17.34 -16.74 6.05
N ALA A 355 -16.72 -17.34 5.04
CA ALA A 355 -15.27 -17.30 4.82
C ALA A 355 -14.87 -16.51 3.55
N GLN A 356 -15.83 -15.87 2.87
CA GLN A 356 -15.58 -15.16 1.60
C GLN A 356 -14.63 -13.98 1.77
N HIS A 357 -14.72 -13.30 2.91
CA HIS A 357 -13.83 -12.21 3.28
C HIS A 357 -12.34 -12.60 3.24
N LEU A 358 -12.01 -13.82 3.69
CA LEU A 358 -10.65 -14.35 3.70
C LEU A 358 -10.14 -14.62 2.28
N ALA A 359 -11.01 -15.16 1.41
CA ALA A 359 -10.68 -15.39 0.01
C ALA A 359 -10.44 -14.07 -0.73
N VAL A 360 -11.30 -13.06 -0.54
CA VAL A 360 -11.13 -11.73 -1.15
C VAL A 360 -9.81 -11.09 -0.71
N LEU A 361 -9.50 -11.12 0.59
CA LEU A 361 -8.24 -10.61 1.12
C LEU A 361 -7.04 -11.35 0.47
N THR A 362 -7.06 -12.68 0.51
CA THR A 362 -5.95 -13.52 0.00
C THR A 362 -5.71 -13.31 -1.48
N ILE A 363 -6.77 -13.33 -2.31
CA ILE A 363 -6.68 -13.09 -3.75
C ILE A 363 -6.09 -11.70 -4.02
N THR A 364 -6.56 -10.68 -3.29
CA THR A 364 -6.07 -9.31 -3.47
C THR A 364 -4.59 -9.19 -3.11
N LEU A 365 -4.15 -9.76 -1.99
CA LEU A 365 -2.74 -9.76 -1.60
C LEU A 365 -1.86 -10.47 -2.63
N VAL A 366 -2.31 -11.59 -3.18
CA VAL A 366 -1.59 -12.32 -4.25
C VAL A 366 -1.55 -11.52 -5.54
N LEU A 367 -2.64 -10.86 -5.94
CA LEU A 367 -2.68 -10.00 -7.13
C LEU A 367 -1.71 -8.81 -6.99
N LEU A 368 -1.73 -8.14 -5.83
CA LEU A 368 -0.81 -7.04 -5.51
C LEU A 368 0.65 -7.51 -5.54
N ALA A 369 0.94 -8.66 -4.91
CA ALA A 369 2.27 -9.26 -4.92
C ALA A 369 2.72 -9.64 -6.34
N GLY A 370 1.83 -10.24 -7.14
CA GLY A 370 2.08 -10.60 -8.54
C GLY A 370 2.42 -9.40 -9.41
N MET A 371 1.72 -8.27 -9.23
CA MET A 371 2.07 -7.01 -9.90
C MET A 371 3.49 -6.56 -9.56
N GLY A 372 3.95 -6.72 -8.32
CA GLY A 372 5.32 -6.36 -7.92
C GLY A 372 6.42 -7.23 -8.51
N LEU A 373 6.07 -8.42 -9.00
CA LEU A 373 6.99 -9.37 -9.63
C LEU A 373 7.04 -9.23 -11.15
N MET A 374 5.95 -8.79 -11.78
CA MET A 374 5.87 -8.67 -13.24
C MET A 374 6.98 -7.75 -13.77
N GLY A 375 7.57 -8.03 -14.93
CA GLY A 375 8.56 -7.17 -15.58
C GLY A 375 9.86 -6.91 -14.82
N ARG A 376 10.15 -7.65 -13.75
CA ARG A 376 11.39 -7.54 -12.95
C ARG A 376 12.40 -8.62 -13.36
N ASN A 377 13.69 -8.26 -13.38
CA ASN A 377 14.78 -9.17 -13.76
C ASN A 377 15.33 -9.97 -12.54
N ASP A 378 15.09 -9.49 -11.32
CA ASP A 378 15.56 -10.05 -10.04
C ASP A 378 14.56 -11.02 -9.39
N LEU A 379 13.87 -11.84 -10.19
CA LEU A 379 12.80 -12.73 -9.70
C LEU A 379 13.26 -13.65 -8.55
N GLY A 380 14.50 -14.14 -8.57
CA GLY A 380 15.03 -15.03 -7.53
C GLY A 380 15.21 -14.39 -6.14
N LEU A 381 15.20 -13.05 -6.04
CA LEU A 381 15.21 -12.30 -4.76
C LEU A 381 13.80 -11.80 -4.40
N ARG A 382 13.03 -11.39 -5.40
CA ARG A 382 11.70 -10.79 -5.17
C ARG A 382 10.61 -11.81 -4.87
N ILE A 383 10.61 -12.98 -5.52
CA ILE A 383 9.58 -14.00 -5.32
C ILE A 383 9.45 -14.40 -3.83
N PRO A 384 10.54 -14.79 -3.11
CA PRO A 384 10.44 -15.12 -1.69
C PRO A 384 9.95 -13.92 -0.85
N SER A 385 10.40 -12.72 -1.18
CA SER A 385 10.01 -11.49 -0.46
C SER A 385 8.52 -11.17 -0.60
N ALA A 386 7.99 -11.29 -1.81
CA ALA A 386 6.57 -11.10 -2.10
C ALA A 386 5.71 -12.17 -1.40
N LEU A 387 6.16 -13.43 -1.44
CA LEU A 387 5.50 -14.53 -0.74
C LEU A 387 5.48 -14.34 0.78
N GLU A 388 6.62 -13.96 1.37
CA GLU A 388 6.71 -13.67 2.81
C GLU A 388 5.83 -12.49 3.21
N ALA A 389 5.69 -11.47 2.37
CA ALA A 389 4.80 -10.35 2.63
C ALA A 389 3.33 -10.79 2.63
N VAL A 390 2.90 -11.61 1.65
CA VAL A 390 1.54 -12.18 1.62
C VAL A 390 1.29 -13.04 2.86
N LEU A 391 2.18 -14.00 3.14
CA LEU A 391 2.04 -14.91 4.27
C LEU A 391 2.04 -14.14 5.60
N GLY A 392 3.02 -13.26 5.80
CA GLY A 392 3.18 -12.49 7.03
C GLY A 392 1.98 -11.59 7.31
N LEU A 393 1.43 -10.93 6.28
CA LEU A 393 0.25 -10.09 6.43
C LEU A 393 -1.02 -10.90 6.74
N LEU A 394 -1.18 -12.08 6.14
CA LEU A 394 -2.28 -13.00 6.49
C LEU A 394 -2.15 -13.54 7.92
N VAL A 395 -0.93 -13.83 8.38
CA VAL A 395 -0.67 -14.23 9.78
C VAL A 395 -1.03 -13.09 10.73
N ILE A 396 -0.58 -11.86 10.44
CA ILE A 396 -0.90 -10.67 11.24
C ILE A 396 -2.42 -10.47 11.31
N ASP A 397 -3.09 -10.53 10.16
CA ASP A 397 -4.55 -10.44 10.07
C ASP A 397 -5.24 -11.45 10.98
N ARG A 398 -4.86 -12.72 10.89
CA ARG A 398 -5.41 -13.82 11.69
C ARG A 398 -5.19 -13.58 13.17
N VAL A 399 -3.96 -13.32 13.57
CA VAL A 399 -3.58 -13.14 14.99
C VAL A 399 -4.32 -11.96 15.59
N VAL A 400 -4.38 -10.83 14.88
CA VAL A 400 -5.08 -9.63 15.37
C VAL A 400 -6.58 -9.86 15.47
N CYS A 401 -7.21 -10.49 14.46
CA CYS A 401 -8.63 -10.82 14.54
C CYS A 401 -8.93 -11.71 15.74
N VAL A 402 -8.14 -12.76 15.98
CA VAL A 402 -8.32 -13.67 17.13
C VAL A 402 -8.17 -12.93 18.46
N LEU A 403 -7.14 -12.07 18.59
CA LEU A 403 -6.90 -11.30 19.82
C LEU A 403 -8.00 -10.28 20.12
N LEU A 404 -8.63 -9.72 19.08
CA LEU A 404 -9.69 -8.73 19.19
C LEU A 404 -11.09 -9.37 19.27
N GLY A 405 -11.19 -10.70 19.28
CA GLY A 405 -12.46 -11.43 19.31
C GLY A 405 -13.24 -11.37 18.00
N GLY A 406 -12.58 -11.05 16.89
CA GLY A 406 -13.18 -11.11 15.57
C GLY A 406 -13.40 -12.56 15.11
N GLU A 407 -14.54 -12.82 14.51
CA GLU A 407 -14.89 -14.14 13.98
C GLU A 407 -14.03 -14.43 12.73
N VAL A 408 -13.03 -15.29 12.82
CA VAL A 408 -12.28 -15.75 11.65
C VAL A 408 -12.09 -17.26 11.78
N PRO A 409 -12.31 -18.07 10.72
CA PRO A 409 -12.15 -19.50 10.79
C PRO A 409 -10.73 -19.87 11.23
N LEU A 410 -10.63 -20.61 12.34
CA LEU A 410 -9.36 -21.09 12.88
C LEU A 410 -9.03 -22.46 12.28
N PRO A 411 -7.81 -22.70 11.74
CA PRO A 411 -7.51 -23.97 11.09
C PRO A 411 -7.57 -25.20 11.99
N PHE A 412 -7.46 -25.02 13.31
CA PHE A 412 -7.53 -26.09 14.31
C PHE A 412 -8.91 -26.23 14.96
N ALA A 413 -9.93 -25.49 14.47
CA ALA A 413 -11.30 -25.56 15.00
C ALA A 413 -12.39 -25.52 13.92
N ALA A 414 -12.08 -25.05 12.71
CA ALA A 414 -13.04 -24.93 11.62
C ALA A 414 -13.04 -26.18 10.74
N ASP A 415 -14.18 -26.87 10.66
CA ASP A 415 -14.43 -27.90 9.65
C ASP A 415 -14.77 -27.23 8.31
N PRO A 416 -13.98 -27.44 7.22
CA PRO A 416 -14.24 -26.83 5.92
C PRO A 416 -15.54 -27.30 5.25
N PHE A 417 -16.20 -28.34 5.77
CA PHE A 417 -17.48 -28.85 5.28
C PHE A 417 -18.67 -28.47 6.16
N ALA A 418 -18.47 -27.61 7.17
CA ALA A 418 -19.51 -27.24 8.14
C ALA A 418 -20.68 -26.44 7.55
N SER A 419 -20.47 -25.74 6.42
CA SER A 419 -21.45 -24.80 5.85
C SER A 419 -21.46 -24.88 4.31
N SER A 420 -22.14 -23.93 3.66
CA SER A 420 -22.40 -23.91 2.23
C SER A 420 -21.11 -23.88 1.39
N MET A 421 -21.19 -24.45 0.19
CA MET A 421 -20.03 -24.55 -0.69
C MET A 421 -19.46 -23.18 -1.08
N THR A 422 -20.33 -22.19 -1.34
CA THR A 422 -19.92 -20.86 -1.85
C THR A 422 -19.44 -19.92 -0.76
N GLU A 423 -20.02 -20.00 0.45
CA GLU A 423 -19.69 -19.07 1.53
C GLU A 423 -18.56 -19.61 2.41
N TRP A 424 -18.37 -20.94 2.46
CA TRP A 424 -17.47 -21.59 3.40
C TRP A 424 -16.41 -22.47 2.74
N THR A 425 -16.82 -23.58 2.12
CA THR A 425 -15.90 -24.61 1.62
C THR A 425 -14.97 -24.09 0.52
N LEU A 426 -15.52 -23.44 -0.50
CA LEU A 426 -14.76 -22.94 -1.64
C LEU A 426 -13.77 -21.82 -1.23
N PRO A 427 -14.15 -20.81 -0.42
CA PRO A 427 -13.19 -19.85 0.11
C PRO A 427 -12.03 -20.50 0.90
N LEU A 428 -12.33 -21.44 1.80
CA LEU A 428 -11.33 -22.10 2.64
C LEU A 428 -10.34 -22.94 1.81
N PHE A 429 -10.83 -23.79 0.92
CA PHE A 429 -9.97 -24.57 0.02
C PHE A 429 -9.26 -23.70 -1.03
N GLY A 430 -9.86 -22.58 -1.45
CA GLY A 430 -9.21 -21.60 -2.33
C GLY A 430 -7.99 -20.97 -1.68
N VAL A 431 -8.11 -20.55 -0.41
CA VAL A 431 -6.98 -20.04 0.39
C VAL A 431 -5.93 -21.13 0.58
N GLU A 432 -6.34 -22.36 0.87
CA GLU A 432 -5.42 -23.50 1.00
C GLU A 432 -4.63 -23.78 -0.29
N ALA A 433 -5.29 -23.73 -1.45
CA ALA A 433 -4.64 -23.89 -2.75
C ALA A 433 -3.62 -22.78 -3.04
N VAL A 434 -3.92 -21.54 -2.65
CA VAL A 434 -2.98 -20.42 -2.74
C VAL A 434 -1.76 -20.65 -1.82
N LEU A 435 -1.99 -21.09 -0.57
CA LEU A 435 -0.90 -21.41 0.37
C LEU A 435 -0.03 -22.56 -0.15
N LEU A 436 -0.62 -23.60 -0.73
CA LEU A 436 0.11 -24.69 -1.39
C LEU A 436 0.99 -24.17 -2.53
N GLY A 437 0.44 -23.33 -3.41
CA GLY A 437 1.20 -22.69 -4.48
C GLY A 437 2.35 -21.82 -3.96
N ALA A 438 2.12 -21.07 -2.88
CA ALA A 438 3.14 -20.26 -2.22
C ALA A 438 4.28 -21.11 -1.65
N VAL A 439 3.97 -22.21 -0.95
CA VAL A 439 4.94 -23.14 -0.38
C VAL A 439 5.78 -23.80 -1.48
N LEU A 440 5.15 -24.25 -2.56
CA LEU A 440 5.83 -24.81 -3.73
C LEU A 440 6.78 -23.81 -4.40
N MET A 441 6.30 -22.57 -4.61
CA MET A 441 7.09 -21.53 -5.26
C MET A 441 8.27 -21.09 -4.38
N TYR A 442 8.07 -20.97 -3.06
CA TYR A 442 9.14 -20.67 -2.11
C TYR A 442 10.23 -21.76 -2.15
N ASP A 443 9.86 -23.04 -2.04
CA ASP A 443 10.82 -24.16 -2.09
C ASP A 443 11.55 -24.24 -3.43
N TRP A 444 10.85 -23.97 -4.54
CA TRP A 444 11.45 -23.95 -5.86
C TRP A 444 12.56 -22.90 -5.98
N VAL A 445 12.33 -21.67 -5.51
CA VAL A 445 13.35 -20.61 -5.54
C VAL A 445 14.56 -20.97 -4.66
N GLU A 446 14.34 -21.55 -3.48
CA GLU A 446 15.44 -22.04 -2.64
C GLU A 446 16.23 -23.17 -3.33
N GLY A 447 15.54 -24.07 -4.04
CA GLY A 447 16.17 -25.12 -4.82
C GLY A 447 17.03 -24.58 -5.95
N GLU A 448 16.56 -23.58 -6.66
CA GLU A 448 17.30 -22.95 -7.75
C GLU A 448 18.57 -22.25 -7.24
N ARG A 449 18.49 -21.61 -6.07
CA ARG A 449 19.65 -20.99 -5.41
C ARG A 449 20.72 -22.00 -5.04
N LEU A 450 20.32 -23.13 -4.44
CA LEU A 450 21.24 -24.22 -4.13
C LEU A 450 21.88 -24.81 -5.39
N ARG A 451 21.09 -25.02 -6.45
CA ARG A 451 21.59 -25.52 -7.74
C ARG A 451 22.65 -24.61 -8.35
N ARG A 452 22.47 -23.29 -8.21
CA ARG A 452 23.40 -22.26 -8.69
C ARG A 452 24.54 -21.93 -7.72
N LYS A 453 24.63 -22.61 -6.57
CA LYS A 453 25.62 -22.35 -5.51
C LYS A 453 25.63 -20.90 -5.02
N LEU A 454 24.45 -20.27 -4.97
CA LEU A 454 24.29 -18.93 -4.42
C LEU A 454 24.27 -18.98 -2.89
N GLU A 455 24.67 -17.88 -2.25
CA GLU A 455 24.65 -17.75 -0.79
C GLU A 455 23.22 -17.82 -0.23
N ASP A 456 23.12 -18.26 1.03
CA ASP A 456 21.86 -18.26 1.76
C ASP A 456 21.44 -16.83 2.08
N HIS A 457 20.28 -16.43 1.57
CA HIS A 457 19.76 -15.09 1.73
C HIS A 457 18.87 -14.92 2.97
N ARG A 458 18.16 -15.98 3.41
CA ARG A 458 17.11 -15.89 4.44
C ARG A 458 17.54 -16.42 5.80
N GLY A 459 18.51 -17.33 5.81
CA GLY A 459 18.97 -17.96 7.04
C GLY A 459 17.90 -18.83 7.70
N ALA A 460 18.26 -19.38 8.87
CA ALA A 460 17.38 -20.25 9.62
C ALA A 460 16.12 -19.54 10.14
N PHE A 461 16.23 -18.25 10.50
CA PHE A 461 15.10 -17.47 11.01
C PHE A 461 14.00 -17.29 9.95
N GLY A 462 14.35 -16.87 8.74
CA GLY A 462 13.37 -16.67 7.66
C GLY A 462 12.60 -17.95 7.32
N ARG A 463 13.31 -19.08 7.20
CA ARG A 463 12.68 -20.39 6.96
C ARG A 463 11.80 -20.85 8.12
N SER A 464 12.24 -20.63 9.36
CA SER A 464 11.43 -20.98 10.54
C SER A 464 10.13 -20.18 10.57
N THR A 465 10.20 -18.87 10.35
CA THR A 465 9.02 -17.98 10.26
C THR A 465 8.09 -18.37 9.11
N TRP A 466 8.65 -18.79 7.97
CA TRP A 466 7.86 -19.30 6.84
C TRP A 466 7.02 -20.52 7.22
N VAL A 467 7.63 -21.51 7.89
CA VAL A 467 6.91 -22.72 8.33
C VAL A 467 5.86 -22.40 9.39
N VAL A 468 6.19 -21.54 10.38
CA VAL A 468 5.23 -21.08 11.38
C VAL A 468 4.04 -20.42 10.72
N GLY A 469 4.27 -19.50 9.77
CA GLY A 469 3.19 -18.80 9.08
C GLY A 469 2.29 -19.73 8.27
N ALA A 470 2.88 -20.73 7.58
CA ALA A 470 2.10 -21.74 6.88
C ALA A 470 1.24 -22.57 7.85
N ALA A 471 1.78 -22.97 9.00
CA ALA A 471 1.06 -23.73 10.02
C ALA A 471 -0.11 -22.96 10.64
N VAL A 472 0.04 -21.66 10.88
CA VAL A 472 -1.02 -20.82 11.49
C VAL A 472 -2.20 -20.56 10.55
N LEU A 473 -1.99 -20.66 9.23
CA LEU A 473 -3.00 -20.31 8.23
C LEU A 473 -3.67 -21.50 7.55
N SER A 474 -2.95 -22.61 7.40
CA SER A 474 -3.34 -23.75 6.57
C SER A 474 -4.29 -24.72 7.27
N LEU A 475 -5.23 -25.28 6.51
CA LEU A 475 -6.12 -26.39 6.90
C LEU A 475 -5.38 -27.74 7.04
N GLY A 476 -4.08 -27.78 6.72
CA GLY A 476 -3.18 -28.91 6.90
C GLY A 476 -2.33 -29.26 5.68
N PRO A 477 -2.87 -29.37 4.45
CA PRO A 477 -2.07 -29.74 3.27
C PRO A 477 -0.85 -28.84 3.02
N ALA A 478 -1.02 -27.52 3.03
CA ALA A 478 0.06 -26.56 2.80
C ALA A 478 1.08 -26.57 3.93
N SER A 479 0.64 -26.64 5.19
CA SER A 479 1.54 -26.71 6.34
C SER A 479 2.32 -28.04 6.39
N ALA A 480 1.70 -29.16 6.02
CA ALA A 480 2.39 -30.44 5.87
C ALA A 480 3.50 -30.37 4.81
N MET A 481 3.21 -29.80 3.64
CA MET A 481 4.22 -29.59 2.61
C MET A 481 5.33 -28.62 3.07
N ALA A 482 4.97 -27.55 3.77
CA ALA A 482 5.94 -26.59 4.31
C ALA A 482 6.90 -27.26 5.30
N VAL A 483 6.39 -28.12 6.19
CA VAL A 483 7.20 -28.91 7.13
C VAL A 483 8.14 -29.86 6.38
N LEU A 484 7.63 -30.60 5.38
CA LEU A 484 8.45 -31.53 4.59
C LEU A 484 9.58 -30.82 3.83
N PHE A 485 9.28 -29.71 3.16
CA PHE A 485 10.27 -28.92 2.46
C PHE A 485 11.27 -28.28 3.41
N ALA A 486 10.82 -27.73 4.54
CA ALA A 486 11.73 -27.17 5.53
C ALA A 486 12.67 -28.23 6.15
N LEU A 487 12.21 -29.46 6.37
CA LEU A 487 13.08 -30.57 6.78
C LEU A 487 14.13 -30.90 5.70
N ARG A 488 13.73 -30.94 4.43
CA ARG A 488 14.66 -31.16 3.33
C ARG A 488 15.68 -30.01 3.22
N ARG A 489 15.24 -28.76 3.35
CA ARG A 489 16.07 -27.56 3.19
C ARG A 489 16.97 -27.32 4.40
N CYS A 490 16.53 -27.65 5.61
CA CYS A 490 17.36 -27.53 6.80
C CYS A 490 18.59 -28.44 6.70
N LEU A 491 18.44 -29.65 6.18
CA LEU A 491 19.56 -30.57 5.93
C LEU A 491 20.51 -30.01 4.86
N ALA A 492 19.96 -29.49 3.76
CA ALA A 492 20.76 -28.93 2.66
C ALA A 492 21.59 -27.70 3.09
N TRP A 493 21.02 -26.84 3.93
CA TRP A 493 21.67 -25.63 4.44
C TRP A 493 22.36 -25.80 5.81
N GLN A 494 22.31 -27.01 6.40
CA GLN A 494 22.79 -27.31 7.75
C GLN A 494 22.24 -26.34 8.82
N GLN A 495 20.91 -26.27 8.93
CA GLN A 495 20.20 -25.33 9.83
C GLN A 495 19.41 -26.04 10.93
N PRO A 496 20.03 -26.32 12.09
CA PRO A 496 19.39 -26.99 13.23
C PRO A 496 18.12 -26.31 13.74
N ALA A 497 18.09 -24.97 13.76
CA ALA A 497 16.94 -24.21 14.24
C ALA A 497 15.68 -24.47 13.40
N VAL A 498 15.81 -24.64 12.08
CA VAL A 498 14.67 -24.96 11.21
C VAL A 498 14.14 -26.36 11.53
N ALA A 499 15.01 -27.34 11.74
CA ALA A 499 14.62 -28.69 12.16
C ALA A 499 13.90 -28.72 13.52
N MET A 500 14.33 -27.87 14.46
CA MET A 500 13.63 -27.69 15.73
C MET A 500 12.21 -27.16 15.49
N THR A 501 12.07 -26.09 14.69
CA THR A 501 10.76 -25.48 14.42
C THR A 501 9.80 -26.41 13.69
N THR A 502 10.28 -27.18 12.71
CA THR A 502 9.43 -28.14 12.00
C THR A 502 8.94 -29.25 12.93
N MET A 503 9.80 -29.74 13.84
CA MET A 503 9.42 -30.75 14.82
C MET A 503 8.39 -30.20 15.82
N LEU A 504 8.58 -28.97 16.30
CA LEU A 504 7.63 -28.33 17.23
C LEU A 504 6.26 -28.03 16.58
N LEU A 505 6.23 -27.76 15.27
CA LEU A 505 5.00 -27.46 14.54
C LEU A 505 4.27 -28.71 14.01
N ALA A 506 4.94 -29.84 13.88
CA ALA A 506 4.35 -31.07 13.35
C ALA A 506 3.05 -31.52 14.06
N PRO A 507 2.92 -31.42 15.39
CA PRO A 507 1.65 -31.72 16.07
C PRO A 507 0.49 -30.85 15.59
N PHE A 508 0.72 -29.56 15.35
CA PHE A 508 -0.33 -28.64 14.89
C PHE A 508 -0.85 -29.01 13.50
N VAL A 509 0.03 -29.45 12.60
CA VAL A 509 -0.36 -29.96 11.27
C VAL A 509 -1.29 -31.18 11.39
N VAL A 510 -1.01 -32.08 12.32
CA VAL A 510 -1.90 -33.22 12.56
C VAL A 510 -3.24 -32.74 13.14
N GLN A 511 -3.20 -31.80 14.10
CA GLN A 511 -4.41 -31.27 14.71
C GLN A 511 -5.32 -30.54 13.70
N SER A 512 -4.78 -29.85 12.69
CA SER A 512 -5.61 -29.22 11.66
C SER A 512 -6.39 -30.25 10.82
N TRP A 513 -5.87 -31.48 10.68
CA TRP A 513 -6.60 -32.58 10.03
C TRP A 513 -7.56 -33.29 10.97
N VAL A 514 -7.28 -33.38 12.28
CA VAL A 514 -8.17 -34.01 13.27
C VAL A 514 -9.55 -33.37 13.27
N VAL A 515 -9.65 -32.07 13.02
CA VAL A 515 -10.92 -31.34 13.00
C VAL A 515 -11.89 -31.85 11.93
N TRP A 516 -11.40 -32.33 10.78
CA TRP A 516 -12.26 -32.65 9.64
C TRP A 516 -11.90 -33.95 8.93
N LEU A 517 -10.63 -34.18 8.60
CA LEU A 517 -10.17 -35.37 7.87
C LEU A 517 -10.03 -36.60 8.77
N LEU A 518 -9.50 -36.40 9.99
CA LEU A 518 -9.23 -37.46 10.97
C LEU A 518 -10.19 -37.39 12.16
N SER A 519 -11.37 -36.78 11.97
CA SER A 519 -12.39 -36.62 13.01
C SER A 519 -12.83 -37.94 13.67
N PRO A 520 -12.90 -39.11 12.97
CA PRO A 520 -13.21 -40.38 13.61
C PRO A 520 -12.13 -40.86 14.60
N LEU A 521 -10.90 -40.34 14.48
CA LEU A 521 -9.75 -40.68 15.33
C LEU A 521 -9.48 -39.62 16.40
N SER A 522 -10.34 -38.59 16.53
CA SER A 522 -10.13 -37.45 17.43
C SER A 522 -9.97 -37.84 18.90
N SER A 523 -10.60 -38.93 19.36
CA SER A 523 -10.44 -39.46 20.71
C SER A 523 -9.05 -40.05 20.98
N LEU A 524 -8.39 -40.59 19.96
CA LEU A 524 -7.03 -41.12 20.05
C LEU A 524 -5.99 -40.03 19.79
N LEU A 525 -6.25 -39.17 18.80
CA LEU A 525 -5.36 -38.10 18.33
C LEU A 525 -5.57 -36.78 19.09
N THR A 526 -5.72 -36.86 20.40
CA THR A 526 -5.80 -35.66 21.25
C THR A 526 -4.52 -34.82 21.12
N PRO A 527 -4.57 -33.49 21.34
CA PRO A 527 -3.38 -32.64 21.30
C PRO A 527 -2.23 -33.15 22.17
N ALA A 528 -2.55 -33.68 23.37
CA ALA A 528 -1.57 -34.27 24.28
C ALA A 528 -0.91 -35.52 23.70
N ASN A 529 -1.69 -36.46 23.16
CA ASN A 529 -1.16 -37.71 22.60
C ASN A 529 -0.29 -37.46 21.36
N VAL A 530 -0.73 -36.56 20.48
CA VAL A 530 0.04 -36.21 19.28
C VAL A 530 1.35 -35.50 19.66
N ALA A 531 1.30 -34.53 20.57
CA ALA A 531 2.51 -33.87 21.06
C ALA A 531 3.48 -34.86 21.74
N ALA A 532 2.97 -35.79 22.56
CA ALA A 532 3.78 -36.84 23.17
C ALA A 532 4.45 -37.74 22.12
N ALA A 533 3.71 -38.17 21.09
CA ALA A 533 4.24 -39.01 20.02
C ALA A 533 5.41 -38.34 19.29
N PHE A 534 5.25 -37.08 18.86
CA PHE A 534 6.36 -36.33 18.25
C PHE A 534 7.50 -36.03 19.25
N GLY A 535 7.19 -35.86 20.54
CA GLY A 535 8.20 -35.72 21.60
C GLY A 535 9.07 -36.97 21.76
N PHE A 536 8.49 -38.16 21.67
CA PHE A 536 9.25 -39.42 21.66
C PHE A 536 10.08 -39.58 20.39
N VAL A 537 9.59 -39.12 19.23
CA VAL A 537 10.38 -39.06 17.99
C VAL A 537 11.59 -38.13 18.18
N ALA A 538 11.41 -36.95 18.78
CA ALA A 538 12.50 -36.03 19.07
C ALA A 538 13.50 -36.61 20.09
N LEU A 539 13.04 -37.38 21.08
CA LEU A 539 13.89 -38.09 22.02
C LEU A 539 14.74 -39.16 21.30
N ALA A 540 14.12 -39.99 20.46
CA ALA A 540 14.82 -40.98 19.65
C ALA A 540 15.85 -40.32 18.72
N TRP A 541 15.49 -39.18 18.12
CA TRP A 541 16.42 -38.37 17.33
C TRP A 541 17.61 -37.88 18.15
N THR A 542 17.37 -37.40 19.39
CA THR A 542 18.43 -36.99 20.32
C THR A 542 19.38 -38.14 20.65
N VAL A 543 18.86 -39.32 20.99
CA VAL A 543 19.66 -40.53 21.27
C VAL A 543 20.53 -40.89 20.07
N ALA A 544 19.96 -40.86 18.86
CA ALA A 544 20.70 -41.15 17.62
C ALA A 544 21.83 -40.12 17.36
N LEU A 545 21.62 -38.84 17.65
CA LEU A 545 22.64 -37.79 17.50
C LEU A 545 23.79 -37.96 18.49
N VAL A 546 23.49 -38.32 19.74
CA VAL A 546 24.52 -38.62 20.76
C VAL A 546 25.34 -39.83 20.33
N ALA A 547 24.69 -40.91 19.89
CA ALA A 547 25.38 -42.11 19.40
C ALA A 547 26.29 -41.83 18.20
N ARG A 548 25.88 -40.92 17.30
CA ARG A 548 26.66 -40.52 16.11
C ARG A 548 27.65 -39.38 16.36
N ARG A 549 27.75 -38.86 17.59
CA ARG A 549 28.60 -37.71 17.97
C ARG A 549 28.37 -36.46 17.10
N ASN A 550 27.13 -36.23 16.68
CA ASN A 550 26.79 -35.10 15.81
C ASN A 550 26.27 -33.90 16.63
N GLY A 551 27.20 -33.06 17.10
CA GLY A 551 26.90 -31.94 17.98
C GLY A 551 26.08 -30.81 17.34
N LEU A 552 26.09 -30.68 16.00
CA LEU A 552 25.42 -29.57 15.31
C LEU A 552 23.90 -29.55 15.58
N TRP A 553 23.27 -30.73 15.61
CA TRP A 553 21.82 -30.89 15.71
C TRP A 553 21.34 -31.20 17.13
N LEU A 554 22.27 -31.40 18.07
CA LEU A 554 21.95 -31.89 19.41
C LEU A 554 21.05 -30.91 20.17
N SER A 555 21.36 -29.61 20.11
CA SER A 555 20.57 -28.56 20.77
C SER A 555 19.15 -28.52 20.22
N SER A 556 18.96 -28.55 18.90
CA SER A 556 17.63 -28.56 18.28
C SER A 556 16.80 -29.76 18.71
N ALA A 557 17.39 -30.96 18.75
CA ALA A 557 16.67 -32.18 19.13
C ALA A 557 16.27 -32.16 20.61
N LEU A 558 17.15 -31.67 21.49
CA LEU A 558 16.84 -31.50 22.92
C LEU A 558 15.71 -30.50 23.15
N TRP A 559 15.77 -29.32 22.51
CA TRP A 559 14.72 -28.32 22.60
C TRP A 559 13.39 -28.84 22.07
N SER A 560 13.37 -29.58 20.96
CA SER A 560 12.15 -30.23 20.46
C SER A 560 11.61 -31.28 21.43
N THR A 561 12.48 -32.04 22.09
CA THR A 561 12.08 -33.04 23.08
C THR A 561 11.38 -32.37 24.27
N HIS A 562 12.01 -31.34 24.86
CA HIS A 562 11.42 -30.60 25.98
C HIS A 562 10.15 -29.85 25.57
N GLY A 563 10.18 -29.18 24.41
CA GLY A 563 9.06 -28.39 23.91
C GLY A 563 7.83 -29.21 23.51
N LEU A 564 7.95 -30.54 23.40
CA LEU A 564 6.83 -31.43 23.09
C LEU A 564 6.41 -32.29 24.28
N LEU A 565 7.36 -32.93 24.98
CA LEU A 565 7.04 -33.83 26.09
C LEU A 565 6.54 -33.09 27.34
N ILE A 566 7.08 -31.89 27.64
CA ILE A 566 6.64 -31.12 28.81
C ILE A 566 5.20 -30.63 28.61
N PRO A 567 4.83 -29.94 27.50
CA PRO A 567 3.44 -29.55 27.28
C PRO A 567 2.49 -30.75 27.20
N ALA A 568 2.91 -31.86 26.57
CA ALA A 568 2.10 -33.07 26.50
C ALA A 568 1.78 -33.62 27.90
N ALA A 569 2.78 -33.68 28.79
CA ALA A 569 2.59 -34.14 30.16
C ALA A 569 1.64 -33.21 30.95
N VAL A 570 1.77 -31.89 30.79
CA VAL A 570 0.88 -30.91 31.44
C VAL A 570 -0.56 -31.04 30.93
N LEU A 571 -0.75 -31.11 29.61
CA LEU A 571 -2.09 -31.24 29.00
C LEU A 571 -2.79 -32.53 29.44
N ASN A 572 -2.03 -33.62 29.65
CA ASN A 572 -2.56 -34.90 30.09
C ASN A 572 -2.89 -34.96 31.59
N GLN A 573 -2.43 -33.98 32.39
CA GLN A 573 -2.82 -33.84 33.81
C GLN A 573 -4.06 -32.96 33.99
N SER A 574 -4.42 -32.15 32.99
CA SER A 574 -5.57 -31.23 33.01
C SER A 574 -6.85 -31.82 32.41
N LEU A 575 -6.79 -33.04 31.89
CA LEU A 575 -7.92 -33.87 31.45
C LEU A 575 -8.18 -34.94 32.52
#